data_AF-A0A3N2BBF4-F1
#
_entry.id   AF-A0A3N2BBF4-F1
#
_cell.length_a   1.000
_cell.length_b   1.000
_cell.length_c   1.000
_cell.angle_alpha   90.00
_cell.angle_beta   90.00
_cell.angle_gamma   90.00
#
_symmetry.space_group_name_H-M   'P 1'
#
loop_
_entity.id
_entity.type
_entity.pdbx_description
1 polymer ?
#
loop_
_entity_poly.entity_id
_entity_poly.type
_entity_poly.pdbx_seq_one_letter_code
_entity_poly.pdbx_strand_id
1 'polypeptide(L)'
;MVLLIVLGLLVWGVWALGSWAVGQVGGLFDDGEVTEDSGEQNPDPGDGEDDADDADEGASDPEACDPADLSVSMDTDGSEGRTFLLSAANDGEAACLLDAGTLGVVVHSGEDRIWSTHDCSPPSERMLLLPSGDQTEVSRTWDGRRSAPGCEGEQGYAQSGTYRARATMAGRDEDALEANAVFEVAG
;
A
#
# COMPACT_ATOMS: atom_id res chain seq x y z
N MET A 1 17.75 11.14 28.86
CA MET A 1 16.27 11.22 28.75
C MET A 1 15.75 12.59 28.32
N VAL A 2 16.44 13.70 28.63
CA VAL A 2 16.03 15.06 28.17
C VAL A 2 16.37 15.33 26.69
N LEU A 3 17.42 14.69 26.14
CA LEU A 3 17.87 14.88 24.75
C LEU A 3 16.91 14.31 23.69
N LEU A 4 16.15 13.27 24.02
CA LEU A 4 15.22 12.62 23.07
C LEU A 4 13.89 13.38 22.91
N ILE A 5 13.53 14.22 23.89
CA ILE A 5 12.31 15.04 23.82
C ILE A 5 12.51 16.24 22.89
N VAL A 6 13.74 16.78 22.80
CA VAL A 6 14.07 17.91 21.90
C VAL A 6 14.05 17.48 20.44
N LEU A 7 14.51 16.26 20.11
CA LEU A 7 14.48 15.73 18.75
C LEU A 7 13.07 15.38 18.28
N GLY A 8 12.21 14.85 19.17
CA GLY A 8 10.80 14.59 18.85
C GLY A 8 10.00 15.86 18.53
N LEU A 9 10.30 16.98 19.18
CA LEU A 9 9.62 18.26 18.93
C LEU A 9 10.08 18.95 17.63
N LEU A 10 11.31 18.70 17.16
CA LEU A 10 11.80 19.27 15.89
C LEU A 10 11.20 18.57 14.67
N VAL A 11 10.89 17.27 14.75
CA VAL A 11 10.28 16.52 13.63
C VAL A 11 8.80 16.87 13.47
N TRP A 12 8.07 17.16 14.55
CA TRP A 12 6.67 17.61 14.47
C TRP A 12 6.51 19.12 14.18
N GLY A 13 7.48 19.96 14.58
CA GLY A 13 7.41 21.42 14.40
C GLY A 13 7.48 21.89 12.94
N VAL A 14 8.08 21.09 12.04
CA VAL A 14 8.21 21.44 10.62
C VAL A 14 6.94 21.14 9.82
N TRP A 15 6.09 20.21 10.27
CA TRP A 15 4.83 19.89 9.59
C TRP A 15 3.69 20.90 9.87
N ALA A 16 3.84 21.77 10.88
CA ALA A 16 2.81 22.73 11.31
C ALA A 16 3.05 24.19 10.84
N LEU A 17 4.11 24.47 10.07
CA LEU A 17 4.43 25.83 9.58
C LEU A 17 4.32 25.99 8.06
N GLY A 18 3.62 25.07 7.37
CA GLY A 18 3.32 25.12 5.94
C GLY A 18 1.99 25.78 5.56
N SER A 19 1.32 26.47 6.50
CA SER A 19 0.05 27.18 6.23
C SER A 19 0.21 28.69 6.44
N TRP A 20 0.83 29.37 5.49
CA TRP A 20 0.58 30.78 5.23
C TRP A 20 1.12 31.20 3.85
N ALA A 21 0.34 32.08 3.19
CA ALA A 21 0.61 32.82 1.95
C ALA A 21 0.24 32.15 0.61
N VAL A 22 -1.01 32.38 0.14
CA VAL A 22 -1.36 33.22 -1.05
C VAL A 22 -2.84 33.61 -0.92
N GLY A 23 -3.16 34.89 -0.66
CA GLY A 23 -3.93 35.67 -1.64
C GLY A 23 -4.75 36.78 -0.97
N GLN A 24 -4.19 37.99 -0.91
CA GLN A 24 -4.87 39.24 -0.57
C GLN A 24 -4.89 40.09 -1.84
N VAL A 25 -6.09 40.46 -2.33
CA VAL A 25 -6.52 41.83 -2.71
C VAL A 25 -7.70 41.77 -3.69
N GLY A 26 -8.82 42.40 -3.36
CA GLY A 26 -9.92 42.63 -4.29
C GLY A 26 -11.26 42.80 -3.58
N GLY A 27 -11.61 44.03 -3.22
CA GLY A 27 -12.92 44.33 -2.64
C GLY A 27 -13.00 45.68 -1.93
N LEU A 28 -12.51 46.75 -2.57
CA LEU A 28 -12.98 48.10 -2.25
C LEU A 28 -14.26 48.29 -3.06
N PHE A 29 -15.39 48.31 -2.36
CA PHE A 29 -16.69 48.67 -2.89
C PHE A 29 -16.63 50.15 -3.32
N ASP A 30 -16.76 50.37 -4.62
CA ASP A 30 -17.03 51.68 -5.21
C ASP A 30 -18.47 51.67 -5.72
N ASP A 31 -19.21 52.68 -5.29
CA ASP A 31 -20.63 52.90 -5.50
C ASP A 31 -20.85 53.44 -6.91
N GLY A 32 -21.70 52.76 -7.69
CA GLY A 32 -21.95 53.09 -9.10
C GLY A 32 -23.36 52.70 -9.53
N GLU A 33 -24.32 53.51 -9.08
CA GLU A 33 -25.61 53.77 -9.72
C GLU A 33 -25.54 53.72 -11.25
N VAL A 34 -26.50 53.07 -11.93
CA VAL A 34 -27.25 53.57 -13.11
C VAL A 34 -28.20 52.48 -13.65
N THR A 35 -29.49 52.76 -13.42
CA THR A 35 -30.71 52.53 -14.21
C THR A 35 -31.01 51.20 -14.91
N GLU A 36 -32.17 50.68 -14.54
CA GLU A 36 -33.10 49.89 -15.35
C GLU A 36 -33.38 50.57 -16.71
N ASP A 37 -33.29 49.82 -17.82
CA ASP A 37 -34.02 50.10 -19.06
C ASP A 37 -34.53 48.78 -19.65
N SER A 38 -35.84 48.75 -19.88
CA SER A 38 -36.58 47.60 -20.41
C SER A 38 -36.64 47.67 -21.94
N GLY A 39 -36.34 46.56 -22.63
CA GLY A 39 -36.42 46.52 -24.09
C GLY A 39 -36.41 45.11 -24.69
N GLU A 40 -37.61 44.60 -24.96
CA GLU A 40 -38.03 43.36 -25.62
C GLU A 40 -37.40 43.11 -27.02
N GLN A 41 -37.00 41.86 -27.35
CA GLN A 41 -37.46 41.06 -28.53
C GLN A 41 -36.52 39.89 -28.97
N ASN A 42 -37.04 38.67 -28.76
CA ASN A 42 -36.93 37.40 -29.52
C ASN A 42 -35.59 36.65 -29.81
N PRO A 43 -35.65 35.29 -29.92
CA PRO A 43 -34.50 34.40 -30.08
C PRO A 43 -34.19 34.10 -31.56
N ASP A 44 -32.94 33.75 -31.85
CA ASP A 44 -32.59 32.95 -33.03
C ASP A 44 -31.39 32.03 -32.73
N PRO A 45 -31.38 30.77 -33.23
CA PRO A 45 -30.41 29.74 -32.90
C PRO A 45 -29.22 29.78 -33.86
N GLY A 46 -28.01 29.59 -33.35
CA GLY A 46 -26.83 29.54 -34.20
C GLY A 46 -25.60 29.16 -33.41
N ASP A 47 -25.31 27.86 -33.46
CA ASP A 47 -23.97 27.26 -33.51
C ASP A 47 -22.89 27.87 -32.61
N GLY A 48 -22.75 27.23 -31.46
CA GLY A 48 -21.52 27.19 -30.67
C GLY A 48 -21.30 25.76 -30.19
N GLU A 49 -21.33 24.79 -31.12
CA GLU A 49 -20.49 23.60 -30.98
C GLU A 49 -19.02 24.03 -31.11
N ASP A 50 -18.13 23.25 -30.50
CA ASP A 50 -16.66 23.41 -30.43
C ASP A 50 -16.15 24.33 -29.31
N ASP A 51 -16.15 23.80 -28.09
CA ASP A 51 -14.95 23.69 -27.24
C ASP A 51 -15.29 22.83 -26.01
N ALA A 52 -15.53 21.54 -26.25
CA ALA A 52 -15.56 20.50 -25.23
C ALA A 52 -14.56 19.39 -25.60
N ASP A 53 -13.33 19.81 -25.93
CA ASP A 53 -12.15 18.95 -25.92
C ASP A 53 -11.15 19.61 -24.95
N ASP A 54 -11.58 19.77 -23.69
CA ASP A 54 -10.65 19.98 -22.60
C ASP A 54 -9.90 18.66 -22.44
N ALA A 55 -8.65 18.69 -22.89
CA ALA A 55 -7.68 17.62 -22.87
C ALA A 55 -7.75 16.79 -21.58
N ASP A 56 -8.33 15.58 -21.68
CA ASP A 56 -7.91 14.44 -20.85
C ASP A 56 -6.54 13.96 -21.35
N GLU A 57 -5.56 14.85 -21.35
CA GLU A 57 -4.17 14.49 -21.60
C GLU A 57 -3.59 13.95 -20.28
N GLY A 58 -3.67 12.62 -20.14
CA GLY A 58 -2.51 11.87 -19.67
C GLY A 58 -2.61 11.17 -18.31
N ALA A 59 -3.77 10.64 -17.92
CA ALA A 59 -3.77 9.56 -16.93
C ALA A 59 -3.52 8.22 -17.63
N SER A 60 -2.26 7.86 -17.85
CA SER A 60 -1.92 6.47 -18.17
C SER A 60 -2.37 5.58 -17.01
N ASP A 61 -3.02 4.45 -17.33
CA ASP A 61 -3.32 3.46 -16.31
C ASP A 61 -2.04 3.04 -15.56
N PRO A 62 -2.08 2.92 -14.23
CA PRO A 62 -0.90 2.55 -13.46
C PRO A 62 -0.41 1.16 -13.87
N GLU A 63 0.88 1.06 -14.17
CA GLU A 63 1.53 -0.20 -14.55
C GLU A 63 1.73 -1.11 -13.33
N ALA A 64 2.03 -2.39 -13.56
CA ALA A 64 2.41 -3.30 -12.48
C ALA A 64 3.70 -2.83 -11.80
N CYS A 65 3.79 -2.97 -10.48
CA CYS A 65 5.00 -2.62 -9.75
C CYS A 65 6.19 -3.46 -10.24
N ASP A 66 7.33 -2.83 -10.52
CA ASP A 66 8.59 -3.54 -10.71
C ASP A 66 8.95 -4.17 -9.35
N PRO A 67 9.13 -5.50 -9.26
CA PRO A 67 9.50 -6.12 -8.02
C PRO A 67 10.76 -5.50 -7.40
N ALA A 68 11.71 -5.01 -8.21
CA ALA A 68 12.94 -4.38 -7.76
C ALA A 68 12.72 -3.09 -6.93
N ASP A 69 11.64 -2.37 -7.21
CA ASP A 69 11.24 -1.12 -6.55
C ASP A 69 10.36 -1.35 -5.31
N LEU A 70 10.07 -2.61 -4.97
CA LEU A 70 9.33 -2.97 -3.78
C LEU A 70 10.28 -3.44 -2.68
N SER A 71 10.15 -2.84 -1.49
CA SER A 71 10.66 -3.43 -0.25
C SER A 71 9.55 -4.18 0.48
N VAL A 72 9.91 -5.29 1.09
CA VAL A 72 9.01 -6.10 1.92
C VAL A 72 9.61 -6.23 3.29
N SER A 73 8.78 -6.12 4.32
CA SER A 73 9.14 -6.44 5.71
C SER A 73 8.11 -7.40 6.31
N MET A 74 8.50 -8.05 7.41
CA MET A 74 7.64 -8.97 8.13
C MET A 74 7.77 -8.77 9.63
N ASP A 75 6.62 -8.71 10.29
CA ASP A 75 6.49 -8.72 11.74
C ASP A 75 5.60 -9.88 12.20
N THR A 76 5.68 -10.20 13.49
CA THR A 76 4.80 -11.16 14.17
C THR A 76 4.03 -10.45 15.27
N ASP A 77 2.76 -10.80 15.47
CA ASP A 77 1.91 -10.20 16.51
C ASP A 77 2.27 -10.61 17.96
N GLY A 78 3.23 -11.53 18.12
CA GLY A 78 3.84 -11.88 19.42
C GLY A 78 2.92 -12.66 20.38
N SER A 79 1.71 -13.04 19.95
CA SER A 79 0.64 -13.56 20.82
C SER A 79 0.38 -15.05 20.63
N GLU A 80 1.19 -15.92 21.24
CA GLU A 80 1.09 -17.40 21.11
C GLU A 80 0.91 -17.82 19.62
N GLY A 81 1.49 -17.00 18.74
CA GLY A 81 0.83 -16.47 17.55
C GLY A 81 1.63 -16.76 16.30
N ARG A 82 0.91 -17.23 15.30
CA ARG A 82 1.41 -17.64 14.00
C ARG A 82 0.82 -16.71 12.93
N THR A 83 0.57 -15.46 13.30
CA THR A 83 0.13 -14.40 12.40
C THR A 83 1.35 -13.58 12.00
N PHE A 84 1.57 -13.52 10.69
CA PHE A 84 2.64 -12.76 10.06
C PHE A 84 2.01 -11.53 9.41
N LEU A 85 2.55 -10.35 9.73
CA LEU A 85 2.16 -9.08 9.15
C LEU A 85 3.22 -8.73 8.11
N LEU A 86 2.86 -8.85 6.84
CA LEU A 86 3.71 -8.48 5.72
C LEU A 86 3.41 -7.03 5.35
N SER A 87 4.43 -6.17 5.33
CA SER A 87 4.31 -4.84 4.72
C SER A 87 5.07 -4.81 3.40
N ALA A 88 4.45 -4.27 2.36
CA ALA A 88 5.10 -3.99 1.08
C ALA A 88 5.04 -2.49 0.82
N ALA A 89 6.19 -1.87 0.61
CA ALA A 89 6.33 -0.45 0.31
C ALA A 89 6.81 -0.25 -1.13
N ASN A 90 6.30 0.79 -1.78
CA ASN A 90 6.74 1.22 -3.10
C ASN A 90 7.84 2.27 -2.95
N ASP A 91 9.08 1.86 -3.17
CA ASP A 91 10.27 2.72 -3.13
C ASP A 91 10.58 3.35 -4.50
N GLY A 92 9.79 3.02 -5.53
CA GLY A 92 9.87 3.60 -6.86
C GLY A 92 9.32 5.03 -6.93
N GLU A 93 9.53 5.71 -8.05
CA GLU A 93 9.19 7.13 -8.23
C GLU A 93 7.74 7.36 -8.69
N ALA A 94 7.01 6.31 -9.06
CA ALA A 94 5.66 6.38 -9.61
C ALA A 94 4.70 5.43 -8.87
N ALA A 95 3.40 5.73 -8.93
CA ALA A 95 2.38 4.81 -8.45
C ALA A 95 2.29 3.57 -9.35
N CYS A 96 2.05 2.40 -8.76
CA CYS A 96 1.99 1.14 -9.50
C CYS A 96 0.92 0.19 -8.92
N LEU A 97 0.59 -0.87 -9.65
CA LEU A 97 -0.33 -1.93 -9.22
C LEU A 97 0.44 -3.10 -8.61
N LEU A 98 0.22 -3.35 -7.32
CA LEU A 98 0.74 -4.50 -6.59
C LEU A 98 -0.32 -5.60 -6.52
N ASP A 99 -0.02 -6.81 -6.98
CA ASP A 99 -0.82 -7.98 -6.65
C ASP A 99 -0.51 -8.46 -5.23
N ALA A 100 -1.26 -7.92 -4.27
CA ALA A 100 -1.12 -8.25 -2.87
C ALA A 100 -1.65 -9.67 -2.54
N GLY A 101 -2.21 -10.38 -3.51
CA GLY A 101 -2.50 -11.81 -3.43
C GLY A 101 -1.24 -12.67 -3.41
N THR A 102 -0.17 -12.22 -4.07
CA THR A 102 1.11 -12.93 -4.19
C THR A 102 2.01 -12.81 -2.95
N LEU A 103 1.70 -11.85 -2.06
CA LEU A 103 2.37 -11.72 -0.77
C LEU A 103 2.03 -12.92 0.11
N GLY A 104 3.04 -13.70 0.45
CA GLY A 104 2.88 -14.93 1.21
C GLY A 104 4.01 -15.16 2.20
N VAL A 105 3.90 -16.25 2.95
CA VAL A 105 4.91 -16.70 3.91
C VAL A 105 5.25 -18.16 3.67
N VAL A 106 6.53 -18.51 3.86
CA VAL A 106 7.00 -19.88 4.00
C VAL A 106 7.62 -20.05 5.39
N VAL A 107 7.24 -21.12 6.09
CA VAL A 107 7.75 -21.45 7.42
C VAL A 107 8.70 -22.65 7.35
N HIS A 108 9.84 -22.53 8.01
CA HIS A 108 10.88 -23.56 8.09
C HIS A 108 11.26 -23.88 9.54
N SER A 109 11.73 -25.11 9.76
CA SER A 109 12.49 -25.51 10.94
C SER A 109 13.85 -26.07 10.49
N GLY A 110 14.92 -25.30 10.71
CA GLY A 110 16.22 -25.62 10.10
C GLY A 110 16.13 -25.60 8.57
N GLU A 111 16.37 -26.75 7.94
CA GLU A 111 16.25 -26.98 6.48
C GLU A 111 14.87 -27.55 6.09
N ASP A 112 14.08 -28.03 7.06
CA ASP A 112 12.78 -28.63 6.81
C ASP A 112 11.74 -27.55 6.52
N ARG A 113 11.06 -27.67 5.37
CA ARG A 113 9.94 -26.79 5.00
C ARG A 113 8.65 -27.31 5.63
N ILE A 114 8.01 -26.46 6.41
CA ILE A 114 6.89 -26.84 7.27
C ILE A 114 5.55 -26.50 6.62
N TRP A 115 5.43 -25.27 6.10
CA TRP A 115 4.17 -24.74 5.59
C TRP A 115 4.42 -23.56 4.64
N SER A 116 3.48 -23.31 3.74
CA SER A 116 3.40 -22.06 2.99
C SER A 116 1.96 -21.60 2.81
N THR A 117 1.78 -20.28 2.77
CA THR A 117 0.50 -19.63 2.45
C THR A 117 -0.17 -20.19 1.21
N HIS A 118 0.61 -20.56 0.18
CA HIS A 118 0.09 -20.93 -1.14
C HIS A 118 0.09 -22.44 -1.41
N ASP A 119 0.35 -23.28 -0.40
CA ASP A 119 0.40 -24.73 -0.59
C ASP A 119 -0.95 -25.31 -1.02
N CYS A 120 -2.04 -24.92 -0.36
CA CYS A 120 -3.36 -25.50 -0.62
C CYS A 120 -4.13 -24.79 -1.73
N SER A 121 -3.77 -23.55 -2.01
CA SER A 121 -4.45 -22.73 -3.00
C SER A 121 -3.46 -21.74 -3.60
N PRO A 122 -3.46 -21.59 -4.92
CA PRO A 122 -2.66 -20.56 -5.55
C PRO A 122 -3.09 -19.17 -5.04
N PRO A 123 -2.21 -18.16 -5.14
CA PRO A 123 -2.57 -16.79 -4.82
C PRO A 123 -3.81 -16.36 -5.64
N SER A 124 -4.77 -15.74 -4.96
CA SER A 124 -5.89 -15.08 -5.62
C SER A 124 -5.49 -13.67 -5.99
N GLU A 125 -5.66 -13.28 -7.25
CA GLU A 125 -5.32 -11.94 -7.73
C GLU A 125 -6.04 -10.86 -6.91
N ARG A 126 -5.26 -9.89 -6.42
CA ARG A 126 -5.74 -8.72 -5.69
C ARG A 126 -4.84 -7.54 -6.00
N MET A 127 -5.14 -6.88 -7.10
CA MET A 127 -4.44 -5.67 -7.54
C MET A 127 -4.79 -4.49 -6.63
N LEU A 128 -3.76 -3.87 -6.06
CA LEU A 128 -3.85 -2.66 -5.26
C LEU A 128 -3.03 -1.57 -5.92
N LEU A 129 -3.62 -0.39 -6.10
CA LEU A 129 -2.85 0.81 -6.44
C LEU A 129 -2.02 1.21 -5.23
N LEU A 130 -0.71 1.24 -5.40
CA LEU A 130 0.27 1.60 -4.38
C LEU A 130 1.04 2.84 -4.85
N PRO A 131 0.70 4.03 -4.32
CA PRO A 131 1.45 5.26 -4.62
C PRO A 131 2.93 5.14 -4.26
N SER A 132 3.77 5.98 -4.87
CA SER A 132 5.18 6.11 -4.49
C SER A 132 5.31 6.55 -3.03
N GLY A 133 6.16 5.86 -2.27
CA GLY A 133 6.39 6.10 -0.85
C GLY A 133 5.33 5.53 0.10
N ASP A 134 4.23 4.98 -0.44
CA ASP A 134 3.18 4.36 0.36
C ASP A 134 3.49 2.87 0.61
N GLN A 135 2.85 2.33 1.65
CA GLN A 135 2.91 0.92 2.00
C GLN A 135 1.52 0.31 2.15
N THR A 136 1.43 -0.99 1.90
CA THR A 136 0.25 -1.80 2.21
C THR A 136 0.62 -2.95 3.12
N GLU A 137 -0.32 -3.36 3.98
CA GLU A 137 -0.13 -4.47 4.91
C GLU A 137 -1.04 -5.65 4.55
N VAL A 138 -0.50 -6.86 4.70
CA VAL A 138 -1.19 -8.11 4.48
C VAL A 138 -0.91 -9.08 5.62
N SER A 139 -1.98 -9.54 6.27
CA SER A 139 -1.89 -10.56 7.30
C SER A 139 -1.96 -11.98 6.71
N ARG A 140 -1.14 -12.88 7.25
CA ARG A 140 -1.13 -14.32 6.96
C ARG A 140 -1.10 -15.10 8.26
N THR A 141 -2.05 -16.00 8.45
CA THR A 141 -2.12 -16.82 9.67
C THR A 141 -1.82 -18.28 9.34
N TRP A 142 -0.98 -18.89 10.16
CA TRP A 142 -0.69 -20.31 10.13
C TRP A 142 -1.29 -21.00 11.37
N ASP A 143 -2.04 -22.07 11.18
CA ASP A 143 -2.70 -22.79 12.28
C ASP A 143 -1.78 -23.82 12.97
N GLY A 144 -0.53 -23.93 12.52
CA GLY A 144 0.43 -24.91 13.00
C GLY A 144 0.47 -26.22 12.23
N ARG A 145 -0.42 -26.42 11.24
CA ARG A 145 -0.41 -27.64 10.42
C ARG A 145 0.68 -27.59 9.38
N ARG A 146 1.33 -28.74 9.15
CA ARG A 146 2.25 -28.87 8.04
C ARG A 146 1.49 -28.87 6.72
N SER A 147 2.11 -28.35 5.66
CA SER A 147 1.56 -28.43 4.31
C SER A 147 2.65 -28.60 3.26
N ALA A 148 2.21 -29.08 2.10
CA ALA A 148 2.99 -29.21 0.89
C ALA A 148 2.10 -28.80 -0.29
N PRO A 149 2.68 -28.43 -1.45
CA PRO A 149 1.90 -28.00 -2.60
C PRO A 149 0.81 -29.00 -2.98
N GLY A 150 -0.41 -28.51 -3.22
CA GLY A 150 -1.60 -29.32 -3.50
C GLY A 150 -2.34 -29.82 -2.26
N CYS A 151 -1.75 -29.69 -1.06
CA CYS A 151 -2.33 -30.12 0.23
C CYS A 151 -2.95 -31.52 0.20
N GLU A 152 -2.25 -32.47 -0.43
CA GLU A 152 -2.67 -33.86 -0.45
C GLU A 152 -2.37 -34.53 0.91
N GLY A 153 -3.38 -35.18 1.49
CA GLY A 153 -3.26 -35.93 2.75
C GLY A 153 -3.15 -35.07 4.01
N GLU A 154 -3.22 -35.73 5.17
CA GLU A 154 -3.03 -35.08 6.48
C GLU A 154 -1.55 -35.13 6.90
N GLN A 155 -0.89 -33.97 6.97
CA GLN A 155 0.55 -33.86 7.25
C GLN A 155 0.87 -33.61 8.74
N GLY A 156 -0.15 -33.60 9.60
CA GLY A 156 -0.03 -33.41 11.04
C GLY A 156 0.31 -31.97 11.46
N TYR A 157 0.58 -31.79 12.75
CA TYR A 157 0.99 -30.51 13.33
C TYR A 157 2.51 -30.40 13.43
N ALA A 158 3.00 -29.17 13.31
CA ALA A 158 4.37 -28.82 13.63
C ALA A 158 4.68 -29.14 15.09
N GLN A 159 5.89 -29.62 15.35
CA GLN A 159 6.34 -29.97 16.69
C GLN A 159 6.75 -28.71 17.47
N SER A 160 6.93 -28.82 18.78
CA SER A 160 7.50 -27.71 19.54
C SER A 160 8.93 -27.44 19.11
N GLY A 161 9.33 -26.16 19.11
CA GLY A 161 10.67 -25.75 18.72
C GLY A 161 10.73 -24.37 18.09
N THR A 162 11.89 -24.04 17.54
CA THR A 162 12.15 -22.76 16.87
C THR A 162 11.90 -22.86 15.38
N TYR A 163 11.24 -21.85 14.84
CA TYR A 163 10.86 -21.75 13.44
C TYR A 163 11.31 -20.41 12.86
N ARG A 164 11.47 -20.37 11.55
CA ARG A 164 11.74 -19.16 10.77
C ARG A 164 10.68 -19.01 9.70
N ALA A 165 10.01 -17.87 9.69
CA ALA A 165 9.15 -17.44 8.60
C ALA A 165 9.96 -16.55 7.64
N ARG A 166 9.75 -16.72 6.34
CA ARG A 166 10.28 -15.87 5.27
C ARG A 166 9.14 -15.35 4.40
N ALA A 167 9.20 -14.09 4.03
CA ALA A 167 8.24 -13.50 3.11
C ALA A 167 8.47 -14.03 1.70
N THR A 168 7.40 -14.05 0.91
CA THR A 168 7.44 -14.40 -0.51
C THR A 168 6.58 -13.40 -1.29
N MET A 169 6.99 -13.12 -2.53
CA MET A 169 6.30 -12.26 -3.48
C MET A 169 6.58 -12.77 -4.90
N ALA A 170 5.63 -12.61 -5.82
CA ALA A 170 5.88 -12.92 -7.22
C ALA A 170 7.04 -12.07 -7.77
N GLY A 171 7.92 -12.68 -8.57
CA GLY A 171 9.06 -11.99 -9.19
C GLY A 171 10.25 -11.71 -8.26
N ARG A 172 10.23 -12.17 -7.00
CA ARG A 172 11.34 -12.07 -6.06
C ARG A 172 11.69 -13.43 -5.46
N ASP A 173 12.97 -13.71 -5.36
CA ASP A 173 13.46 -14.86 -4.59
C ASP A 173 13.27 -14.61 -3.09
N GLU A 174 12.80 -15.61 -2.35
CA GLU A 174 12.55 -15.50 -0.90
C GLU A 174 13.81 -15.18 -0.09
N ASP A 175 14.98 -15.57 -0.60
CA ASP A 175 16.28 -15.28 0.02
C ASP A 175 16.79 -13.88 -0.31
N ALA A 176 16.30 -13.28 -1.41
CA ALA A 176 16.58 -11.90 -1.75
C ALA A 176 15.65 -10.94 -0.98
N LEU A 177 14.49 -11.42 -0.55
CA LEU A 177 13.63 -10.72 0.39
C LEU A 177 14.21 -10.91 1.79
N GLU A 178 14.90 -9.89 2.31
CA GLU A 178 15.47 -9.91 3.67
C GLU A 178 14.38 -9.83 4.78
N ALA A 179 13.11 -10.07 4.44
CA ALA A 179 11.96 -10.09 5.34
C ALA A 179 11.76 -11.47 5.97
N ASN A 180 12.28 -11.64 7.18
CA ASN A 180 12.17 -12.88 7.94
C ASN A 180 11.88 -12.62 9.42
N ALA A 181 11.23 -13.60 10.06
CA ALA A 181 10.94 -13.57 11.48
C ALA A 181 11.26 -14.94 12.12
N VAL A 182 11.80 -14.93 13.33
CA VAL A 182 12.08 -16.15 14.12
C VAL A 182 11.12 -16.20 15.30
N PHE A 183 10.50 -17.35 15.52
CA PHE A 183 9.51 -17.54 16.56
C PHE A 183 9.54 -18.97 17.13
N GLU A 184 8.88 -19.17 18.27
CA GLU A 184 8.79 -20.47 18.94
C GLU A 184 7.36 -21.02 18.85
N VAL A 185 7.24 -22.33 18.64
CA VAL A 185 5.98 -23.05 18.77
C VAL A 185 6.01 -23.84 20.08
N ALA A 186 5.06 -23.54 20.97
CA ALA A 186 4.82 -24.34 22.17
C ALA A 186 4.06 -25.63 21.82
N GLY A 187 4.34 -26.70 22.56
CA GLY A 187 3.70 -28.02 22.40
C GLY A 187 2.54 -28.25 23.35
#